data_AF-A0A940IDC1-F1
#
_entry.id   AF-A0A940IDC1-F1
#
_cell.length_a   1.000
_cell.length_b   1.000
_cell.length_c   1.000
_cell.angle_alpha   90.00
_cell.angle_beta   90.00
_cell.angle_gamma   90.00
#
_symmetry.space_group_name_H-M   'P 1'
#
loop_
_entity.id
_entity.type
_entity.pdbx_description
1 polymer ?
#
loop_
_entity_poly.entity_id
_entity_poly.type
_entity_poly.pdbx_seq_one_letter_code
_entity_poly.pdbx_strand_id
1 'polypeptide(L)'
;MNKPKMIILADIGSLKVTCVGFQQIVKNLEAKFEVVSCKFYSYVAKRNRDYNEYIAANGFETSLPSASRRRNKLDCRQVIDAADIAAMGNIDAVGLITGEGDILPVINLLKSKGIDVYDINVDENKYSYAYTGFIAVPTSALREGYTAPTTKAKVKRAPKPVVAPARPENQYVADAKRVISGNEIFNKYRR
;
A
#
# COMPACT_ATOMS: atom_id res chain seq x y z
N MET A 1 -11.83 -17.83 25.94
CA MET A 1 -12.29 -17.11 24.72
C MET A 1 -11.28 -17.40 23.62
N ASN A 2 -11.74 -17.66 22.40
CA ASN A 2 -10.83 -17.78 21.26
C ASN A 2 -10.24 -16.40 20.95
N LYS A 3 -8.97 -16.36 20.55
CA LYS A 3 -8.30 -15.12 20.15
C LYS A 3 -8.89 -14.66 18.80
N PRO A 4 -9.01 -13.34 18.55
CA PRO A 4 -9.43 -12.85 17.25
C PRO A 4 -8.43 -13.26 16.17
N LYS A 5 -8.93 -13.63 14.99
CA LYS A 5 -8.12 -14.10 13.87
C LYS A 5 -7.47 -12.93 13.13
N MET A 6 -6.16 -13.01 12.94
CA MET A 6 -5.38 -11.97 12.29
C MET A 6 -4.61 -12.47 11.08
N ILE A 7 -4.65 -11.70 9.99
CA ILE A 7 -3.73 -11.85 8.85
C ILE A 7 -2.68 -10.73 8.88
N ILE A 8 -1.43 -11.06 8.55
CA ILE A 8 -0.37 -10.06 8.41
C ILE A 8 -0.08 -9.82 6.93
N LEU A 9 -0.08 -8.55 6.52
CA LEU A 9 0.30 -8.08 5.20
C LEU A 9 1.63 -7.32 5.32
N ALA A 10 2.73 -7.98 4.93
CA ALA A 10 4.08 -7.55 5.28
C ALA A 10 4.91 -7.10 4.06
N ASP A 11 5.08 -5.80 3.86
CA ASP A 11 6.08 -5.26 2.94
C ASP A 11 7.47 -5.22 3.59
N ILE A 12 8.21 -6.31 3.47
CA ILE A 12 9.57 -6.42 4.03
C ILE A 12 10.58 -5.52 3.34
N GLY A 13 10.24 -4.97 2.15
CA GLY A 13 11.06 -3.96 1.48
C GLY A 13 11.02 -2.60 2.18
N SER A 14 9.91 -2.30 2.86
CA SER A 14 9.70 -1.02 3.55
C SER A 14 10.43 -0.97 4.90
N LEU A 15 10.05 -1.86 5.83
CA LEU A 15 10.58 -1.88 7.19
C LEU A 15 11.96 -2.56 7.27
N LYS A 16 12.31 -3.42 6.30
CA LYS A 16 13.57 -4.19 6.27
C LYS A 16 13.83 -4.98 7.56
N VAL A 17 12.76 -5.52 8.14
CA VAL A 17 12.83 -6.38 9.31
C VAL A 17 13.61 -7.67 8.98
N THR A 18 14.36 -8.19 9.95
CA THR A 18 15.02 -9.51 9.85
C THR A 18 14.00 -10.62 10.08
N CYS A 19 14.28 -11.84 9.60
CA CYS A 19 13.40 -12.98 9.89
C CYS A 19 13.25 -13.22 11.40
N VAL A 20 14.35 -13.15 12.17
CA VAL A 20 14.32 -13.28 13.64
C VAL A 20 13.46 -12.18 14.28
N GLY A 21 13.63 -10.94 13.83
CA GLY A 21 12.80 -9.82 14.28
C GLY A 21 11.32 -10.01 13.96
N PHE A 22 11.00 -10.51 12.77
CA PHE A 22 9.63 -10.82 12.37
C PHE A 22 9.01 -11.92 13.22
N GLN A 23 9.75 -12.98 13.53
CA GLN A 23 9.30 -14.05 14.43
C GLN A 23 8.95 -13.51 15.83
N GLN A 24 9.74 -12.58 16.36
CA GLN A 24 9.44 -11.93 17.64
C GLN A 24 8.16 -11.08 17.57
N ILE A 25 7.96 -10.35 16.47
CA ILE A 25 6.72 -9.59 16.23
C ILE A 25 5.51 -10.54 16.21
N VAL A 26 5.57 -11.63 15.45
CA VAL A 26 4.50 -12.64 15.38
C VAL A 26 4.22 -13.24 16.76
N LYS A 27 5.26 -13.64 17.51
CA LYS A 27 5.09 -14.18 18.86
C LYS A 27 4.41 -13.20 19.82
N ASN A 28 4.72 -11.91 19.72
CA ASN A 28 4.07 -10.87 20.52
C ASN A 28 2.60 -10.67 20.12
N LEU A 29 2.31 -10.76 18.81
CA LEU A 29 0.96 -10.68 18.28
C LEU A 29 0.11 -11.87 18.72
N GLU A 30 0.70 -13.07 18.73
CA GLU A 30 0.06 -14.29 19.19
C GLU A 30 -0.36 -14.25 20.66
N ALA A 31 0.13 -13.32 21.48
CA ALA A 31 -0.39 -13.10 22.82
C ALA A 31 -1.86 -12.63 22.81
N LYS A 32 -2.25 -11.87 21.77
CA LYS A 32 -3.58 -11.24 21.63
C LYS A 32 -4.43 -11.84 20.52
N PHE A 33 -3.81 -12.29 19.43
CA PHE A 33 -4.46 -12.74 18.21
C PHE A 33 -4.12 -14.19 17.89
N GLU A 34 -4.97 -14.82 17.09
CA GLU A 34 -4.63 -16.04 16.36
C GLU A 34 -4.10 -15.62 14.98
N VAL A 35 -2.79 -15.64 14.78
CA VAL A 35 -2.20 -15.27 13.48
C VAL A 35 -2.41 -16.43 12.50
N VAL A 36 -3.40 -16.31 11.62
CA VAL A 36 -3.81 -17.42 10.73
C VAL A 36 -2.97 -17.49 9.45
N SER A 37 -2.44 -16.36 8.98
CA SER A 37 -1.61 -16.31 7.77
C SER A 37 -0.81 -15.02 7.70
N CYS A 38 0.26 -15.05 6.93
CA CYS A 38 1.06 -13.89 6.57
C CYS A 38 1.32 -13.90 5.06
N LYS A 39 1.24 -12.70 4.45
CA LYS A 39 1.60 -12.47 3.06
C LYS A 39 2.75 -11.49 2.96
N PHE A 40 3.86 -11.95 2.39
CA PHE A 40 5.08 -11.16 2.23
C PHE A 40 5.12 -10.47 0.87
N TYR A 41 5.13 -9.14 0.88
CA TYR A 41 5.37 -8.29 -0.27
C TYR A 41 6.84 -7.92 -0.39
N SER A 42 7.26 -7.51 -1.60
CA SER A 42 8.66 -7.15 -1.91
C SER A 42 9.67 -8.26 -1.59
N TYR A 43 9.19 -9.50 -1.39
CA TYR A 43 10.02 -10.65 -1.14
C TYR A 43 10.83 -11.01 -2.38
N VAL A 44 12.14 -11.17 -2.19
CA VAL A 44 13.06 -11.64 -3.21
C VAL A 44 13.89 -12.76 -2.62
N ALA A 45 13.66 -14.00 -3.06
CA ALA A 45 14.31 -15.19 -2.51
C ALA A 45 15.84 -15.08 -2.39
N LYS A 46 16.52 -14.38 -3.30
CA LYS A 46 17.97 -14.15 -3.23
C LYS A 46 18.38 -13.18 -2.10
N ARG A 47 17.54 -12.19 -1.77
CA ARG A 47 17.81 -11.12 -0.79
C ARG A 47 17.20 -11.40 0.59
N ASN A 48 16.21 -12.28 0.65
CA ASN A 48 15.44 -12.63 1.83
C ASN A 48 15.59 -14.13 2.16
N ARG A 49 16.79 -14.69 1.96
CA ARG A 49 17.07 -16.13 2.19
C ARG A 49 16.76 -16.56 3.61
N ASP A 50 16.98 -15.66 4.57
CA ASP A 50 16.65 -15.80 5.99
C ASP A 50 15.16 -16.07 6.24
N TYR A 51 14.26 -15.69 5.32
CA TYR A 51 12.83 -15.94 5.44
C TYR A 51 12.37 -17.28 4.85
N ASN A 52 13.17 -17.93 4.00
CA ASN A 52 12.69 -19.03 3.16
C ASN A 52 12.15 -20.20 3.98
N GLU A 53 12.93 -20.66 4.96
CA GLU A 53 12.55 -21.77 5.84
C GLU A 53 11.35 -21.41 6.69
N TYR A 54 11.32 -20.18 7.23
CA TYR A 54 10.22 -19.72 8.07
C TYR A 54 8.90 -19.58 7.31
N ILE A 55 8.94 -19.04 6.08
CA ILE A 55 7.77 -18.95 5.21
C ILE A 55 7.22 -20.34 4.88
N ALA A 56 8.10 -21.26 4.48
CA ALA A 56 7.71 -22.63 4.13
C ALA A 56 7.13 -23.39 5.33
N ALA A 57 7.76 -23.29 6.51
CA ALA A 57 7.33 -24.00 7.71
C ALA A 57 5.96 -23.56 8.23
N ASN A 58 5.56 -22.30 7.99
CA ASN A 58 4.29 -21.74 8.44
C ASN A 58 3.22 -21.66 7.34
N GLY A 59 3.52 -22.14 6.12
CA GLY A 59 2.60 -22.05 4.99
C GLY A 59 2.28 -20.61 4.57
N PHE A 60 3.19 -19.67 4.81
CA PHE A 60 2.98 -18.27 4.47
C PHE A 60 3.12 -18.01 2.98
N GLU A 61 2.43 -16.97 2.51
CA GLU A 61 2.41 -16.61 1.09
C GLU A 61 3.48 -15.57 0.76
N THR A 62 4.03 -15.64 -0.45
CA THR A 62 4.86 -14.58 -1.01
C THR A 62 4.19 -13.98 -2.24
N SER A 63 4.30 -12.67 -2.40
CA SER A 63 3.83 -12.03 -3.62
C SER A 63 4.68 -12.49 -4.81
N LEU A 64 4.02 -12.96 -5.87
CA LEU A 64 4.73 -13.33 -7.09
C LEU A 64 5.44 -12.12 -7.71
N PRO A 65 6.61 -12.30 -8.32
CA PRO A 65 7.30 -11.23 -9.03
C PRO A 65 6.40 -10.64 -10.13
N SER A 66 6.03 -9.36 -9.98
CA SER A 66 5.28 -8.67 -11.02
C SER A 66 6.21 -8.21 -12.15
N ALA A 67 5.95 -8.69 -13.37
CA ALA A 67 6.62 -8.27 -14.60
C ALA A 67 6.41 -6.77 -14.93
N SER A 68 5.40 -6.15 -14.30
CA SER A 68 5.14 -4.73 -14.46
C SER A 68 6.28 -3.88 -13.91
N ARG A 69 6.72 -2.90 -14.71
CA ARG A 69 7.65 -1.84 -14.28
C ARG A 69 6.92 -0.63 -13.71
N ARG A 70 5.59 -0.68 -13.59
CA ARG A 70 4.81 0.43 -13.02
C ARG A 70 5.12 0.59 -11.55
N ARG A 71 5.25 1.85 -11.12
CA ARG A 71 5.62 2.22 -9.74
C ARG A 71 4.60 1.72 -8.70
N ASN A 72 3.31 1.78 -9.01
CA ASN A 72 2.23 1.51 -8.03
C ASN A 72 1.75 0.05 -8.03
N LYS A 73 2.54 -0.87 -8.58
CA LYS A 73 2.13 -2.29 -8.71
C LYS A 73 1.91 -2.98 -7.36
N LEU A 74 2.67 -2.55 -6.35
CA LEU A 74 2.55 -3.07 -4.99
C LEU A 74 1.24 -2.59 -4.36
N ASP A 75 0.97 -1.30 -4.43
CA ASP A 75 -0.27 -0.70 -3.92
C ASP A 75 -1.51 -1.38 -4.52
N CYS A 76 -1.53 -1.59 -5.85
CA CYS A 76 -2.62 -2.32 -6.50
C CYS A 76 -2.78 -3.74 -5.95
N ARG A 77 -1.67 -4.42 -5.63
CA ARG A 77 -1.72 -5.78 -5.10
C ARG A 77 -2.25 -5.79 -3.67
N GLN A 78 -1.83 -4.85 -2.83
CA GLN A 78 -2.34 -4.69 -1.47
C GLN A 78 -3.85 -4.39 -1.47
N VAL A 79 -4.33 -3.58 -2.40
CA VAL A 79 -5.77 -3.34 -2.58
C VAL A 79 -6.53 -4.62 -2.93
N ILE A 80 -6.00 -5.43 -3.86
CA ILE A 80 -6.64 -6.71 -4.25
C ILE A 80 -6.67 -7.67 -3.06
N ASP A 81 -5.52 -7.91 -2.43
CA ASP A 81 -5.44 -8.87 -1.31
C ASP A 81 -6.31 -8.41 -0.13
N ALA A 82 -6.41 -7.10 0.14
CA ALA A 82 -7.31 -6.57 1.16
C ALA A 82 -8.79 -6.75 0.81
N ALA A 83 -9.16 -6.61 -0.46
CA ALA A 83 -10.51 -6.87 -0.92
C ALA A 83 -10.88 -8.36 -0.78
N ASP A 84 -9.95 -9.26 -1.08
CA ASP A 84 -10.13 -10.70 -0.89
C ASP A 84 -10.31 -11.05 0.60
N ILE A 85 -9.44 -10.52 1.48
CA ILE A 85 -9.57 -10.69 2.94
C ILE A 85 -10.92 -10.18 3.44
N ALA A 86 -11.32 -8.98 2.99
CA ALA A 86 -12.61 -8.38 3.31
C ALA A 86 -13.80 -9.22 2.84
N ALA A 87 -13.65 -9.99 1.76
CA ALA A 87 -14.68 -10.85 1.22
C ALA A 87 -14.80 -12.21 1.94
N MET A 88 -13.72 -12.71 2.55
CA MET A 88 -13.74 -13.99 3.28
C MET A 88 -14.64 -13.98 4.52
N GLY A 89 -14.73 -12.84 5.22
CA GLY A 89 -15.65 -12.62 6.35
C GLY A 89 -15.35 -13.41 7.62
N ASN A 90 -14.18 -14.04 7.74
CA ASN A 90 -13.76 -14.85 8.89
C ASN A 90 -12.48 -14.34 9.57
N ILE A 91 -12.07 -13.12 9.23
CA ILE A 91 -10.87 -12.44 9.75
C ILE A 91 -11.32 -11.25 10.57
N ASP A 92 -10.84 -11.17 11.81
CA ASP A 92 -11.21 -10.11 12.76
C ASP A 92 -10.24 -8.93 12.70
N ALA A 93 -8.97 -9.19 12.38
CA ALA A 93 -7.92 -8.18 12.35
C ALA A 93 -6.92 -8.35 11.19
N VAL A 94 -6.30 -7.25 10.79
CA VAL A 94 -5.20 -7.21 9.82
C VAL A 94 -4.04 -6.39 10.37
N GLY A 95 -2.86 -6.99 10.43
CA GLY A 95 -1.60 -6.29 10.72
C GLY A 95 -0.92 -5.83 9.44
N LEU A 96 -0.60 -4.55 9.33
CA LEU A 96 0.03 -3.95 8.16
C LEU A 96 1.47 -3.56 8.47
N ILE A 97 2.43 -4.08 7.70
CA ILE A 97 3.78 -3.50 7.59
C ILE A 97 3.85 -2.86 6.20
N THR A 98 3.76 -1.54 6.14
CA THR A 98 3.62 -0.82 4.87
C THR A 98 4.60 0.34 4.76
N GLY A 99 5.11 0.58 3.55
CA GLY A 99 5.92 1.75 3.24
C GLY A 99 5.08 3.02 2.99
N GLU A 100 5.70 4.03 2.37
CA GLU A 100 5.10 5.33 2.04
C GLU A 100 4.09 5.28 0.86
N GLY A 101 3.27 4.24 0.79
CA GLY A 101 2.22 4.07 -0.22
C GLY A 101 0.90 4.72 0.17
N ASP A 102 -0.06 4.70 -0.76
CA ASP A 102 -1.44 5.14 -0.49
C ASP A 102 -2.25 3.99 0.11
N ILE A 103 -2.09 3.78 1.42
CA ILE A 103 -2.68 2.68 2.17
C ILE A 103 -4.07 3.01 2.75
N LEU A 104 -4.45 4.28 2.79
CA LEU A 104 -5.73 4.73 3.37
C LEU A 104 -6.96 4.06 2.73
N PRO A 105 -7.04 3.85 1.41
CA PRO A 105 -8.16 3.12 0.81
C PRO A 105 -8.27 1.69 1.33
N VAL A 106 -7.15 1.02 1.57
CA VAL A 106 -7.10 -0.33 2.13
C VAL A 106 -7.63 -0.35 3.57
N ILE A 107 -7.17 0.59 4.39
CA ILE A 107 -7.62 0.71 5.79
C ILE A 107 -9.13 0.98 5.84
N ASN A 108 -9.61 1.92 5.04
CA ASN A 108 -11.04 2.26 4.99
C ASN A 108 -11.89 1.06 4.57
N LEU A 109 -11.45 0.30 3.56
CA LEU A 109 -12.16 -0.90 3.12
C LEU A 109 -12.27 -1.93 4.24
N LEU A 110 -11.15 -2.28 4.88
CA LEU A 110 -11.12 -3.26 5.97
C LEU A 110 -12.00 -2.84 7.15
N LYS A 111 -11.86 -1.59 7.61
CA LYS A 111 -12.67 -1.05 8.72
C LYS A 111 -14.16 -0.98 8.39
N SER A 112 -14.52 -0.67 7.14
CA SER A 112 -15.94 -0.69 6.70
C SER A 112 -16.59 -2.07 6.79
N LYS A 113 -15.78 -3.13 6.84
CA LYS A 113 -16.20 -4.52 7.04
C LYS A 113 -16.11 -4.99 8.50
N GLY A 114 -15.78 -4.09 9.43
CA GLY A 114 -15.60 -4.42 10.84
C GLY A 114 -14.29 -5.15 11.14
N ILE A 115 -13.30 -5.10 10.23
CA ILE A 115 -11.97 -5.69 10.44
C ILE A 115 -11.07 -4.64 11.08
N ASP A 116 -10.48 -4.99 12.22
CA ASP A 116 -9.53 -4.12 12.91
C ASP A 116 -8.20 -4.05 12.16
N VAL A 117 -7.61 -2.86 12.06
CA VAL A 117 -6.39 -2.66 11.29
C VAL A 117 -5.29 -2.12 12.19
N TYR A 118 -4.17 -2.83 12.29
CA TYR A 118 -3.04 -2.43 13.12
C TYR A 118 -1.84 -2.03 12.26
N ASP A 119 -1.22 -0.90 12.59
CA ASP A 119 0.06 -0.50 11.99
C ASP A 119 1.21 -1.17 12.75
N ILE A 120 2.08 -1.87 12.03
CA ILE A 120 3.27 -2.52 12.58
C ILE A 120 4.49 -1.77 12.04
N ASN A 121 5.04 -0.88 12.84
CA ASN A 121 6.15 -0.02 12.45
C ASN A 121 7.05 0.36 13.63
N VAL A 122 8.17 1.01 13.36
CA VAL A 122 9.07 1.52 14.42
C VAL A 122 8.41 2.66 15.17
N ASP A 123 7.88 3.63 14.43
CA ASP A 123 7.26 4.84 14.93
C ASP A 123 5.88 5.05 14.31
N GLU A 124 5.02 5.76 15.04
CA GLU A 124 3.74 6.21 14.50
C GLU A 124 3.94 7.17 13.32
N ASN A 125 3.03 7.10 12.36
CA ASN A 125 3.05 7.90 11.16
C ASN A 125 1.90 8.93 11.16
N LYS A 126 1.90 9.86 10.20
CA LYS A 126 0.86 10.89 10.07
C LYS A 126 -0.58 10.35 9.90
N TYR A 127 -0.71 9.07 9.55
CA TYR A 127 -1.97 8.37 9.33
C TYR A 127 -2.29 7.37 10.45
N SER A 128 -1.55 7.35 11.56
CA SER A 128 -1.79 6.44 12.68
C SER A 128 -3.23 6.54 13.22
N TYR A 129 -3.87 7.71 13.12
CA TYR A 129 -5.28 7.91 13.47
C TYR A 129 -6.27 7.05 12.66
N ALA A 130 -5.88 6.61 11.45
CA ALA A 130 -6.74 5.80 10.59
C ALA A 130 -6.81 4.34 11.06
N TYR A 131 -5.75 3.86 11.72
CA TYR A 131 -5.64 2.50 12.23
C TYR A 131 -6.47 2.32 13.51
N THR A 132 -6.81 1.07 13.83
CA THR A 132 -7.39 0.70 15.13
C THR A 132 -6.33 0.77 16.23
N GLY A 133 -5.07 0.45 15.92
CA GLY A 133 -3.98 0.53 16.88
C GLY A 133 -2.60 0.45 16.25
N PHE A 134 -1.59 0.64 17.07
CA PHE A 134 -0.18 0.63 16.69
C PHE A 134 0.58 -0.48 17.44
N ILE A 135 1.47 -1.15 16.73
CA ILE A 135 2.35 -2.20 17.24
C ILE A 135 3.79 -1.78 16.96
N ALA A 136 4.48 -1.36 18.02
CA ALA A 136 5.86 -0.92 17.95
C ALA A 136 6.81 -2.08 17.62
N VAL A 137 7.67 -1.87 16.62
CA VAL A 137 8.75 -2.78 16.24
C VAL A 137 10.06 -2.24 16.80
N PRO A 138 10.79 -3.01 17.63
CA PRO A 138 12.07 -2.55 18.14
C PRO A 138 13.09 -2.45 17.00
N THR A 139 13.95 -1.42 17.04
CA THR A 139 14.99 -1.20 16.03
C THR A 139 15.98 -2.36 15.92
N SER A 140 16.15 -3.14 16.99
CA SER A 140 16.94 -4.38 17.02
C SER A 140 16.37 -5.49 16.12
N ALA A 141 15.10 -5.42 15.74
CA ALA A 141 14.48 -6.37 14.81
C ALA A 141 14.86 -6.09 13.34
N LEU A 142 15.46 -4.93 13.05
CA LEU A 142 15.77 -4.46 11.70
C LEU A 142 17.15 -4.93 11.24
N ARG A 143 17.38 -5.02 9.92
CA ARG A 143 18.70 -5.35 9.37
C ARG A 143 19.72 -4.24 9.66
N GLU A 144 20.95 -4.63 10.02
CA GLU A 144 22.07 -3.71 10.26
C GLU A 144 22.33 -2.80 9.04
N GLY A 145 22.62 -1.51 9.30
CA GLY A 145 22.73 -0.47 8.25
C GLY A 145 21.44 0.33 8.01
N TYR A 146 20.49 0.27 8.95
CA TYR A 146 19.23 1.01 8.89
C TYR A 146 19.47 2.53 8.95
N THR A 147 19.29 3.20 7.81
CA THR A 147 18.70 4.54 7.79
C THR A 147 17.25 4.34 7.36
N ALA A 148 16.30 4.70 8.23
CA ALA A 148 14.92 4.90 7.82
C ALA A 148 14.93 5.76 6.54
N PRO A 149 14.08 5.49 5.53
CA PRO A 149 13.91 6.42 4.44
C PRO A 149 13.63 7.78 5.08
N THR A 150 14.56 8.72 4.92
CA THR A 150 14.39 10.05 5.47
C THR A 150 13.17 10.65 4.80
N THR A 151 12.21 11.12 5.61
CA THR A 151 11.01 11.90 5.23
C THR A 151 11.35 13.26 4.60
N LYS A 152 12.50 13.37 3.94
CA LYS A 152 12.85 14.51 3.13
C LYS A 152 12.07 14.37 1.84
N ALA A 153 10.91 15.02 1.82
CA ALA A 153 10.18 15.33 0.61
C ALA A 153 11.19 15.70 -0.48
N LYS A 154 11.38 14.80 -1.45
CA LYS A 154 12.18 15.12 -2.63
C LYS A 154 11.54 16.34 -3.24
N VAL A 155 12.19 17.50 -3.12
CA VAL A 155 11.86 18.69 -3.89
C VAL A 155 11.79 18.21 -5.33
N LYS A 156 10.57 18.15 -5.87
CA LYS A 156 10.34 17.78 -7.26
C LYS A 156 11.15 18.78 -8.07
N ARG A 157 12.26 18.34 -8.66
CA ARG A 157 12.89 19.12 -9.73
C ARG A 157 11.80 19.38 -10.76
N ALA A 158 11.56 20.65 -11.05
CA ALA A 158 10.57 21.08 -12.02
C ALA A 158 10.77 20.25 -13.32
N PRO A 159 9.69 19.66 -13.87
CA PRO A 159 9.82 18.93 -15.12
C PRO A 159 10.37 19.88 -16.17
N LYS A 160 11.42 19.46 -16.90
CA LYS A 160 11.86 20.18 -18.10
C LYS A 160 10.65 20.26 -19.05
N PRO A 161 10.36 21.42 -19.65
CA PRO A 161 9.24 21.56 -20.55
C PRO A 161 9.44 20.60 -21.73
N VAL A 162 8.63 19.55 -21.76
CA VAL A 162 8.52 18.68 -22.92
C VAL A 162 7.65 19.45 -23.91
N VAL A 163 8.24 19.98 -24.97
CA VAL A 163 7.49 20.50 -26.11
C VAL A 163 6.76 19.32 -26.72
N ALA A 164 5.47 19.20 -26.43
CA ALA A 164 4.63 18.20 -27.06
C ALA A 164 4.53 18.55 -28.56
N PRO A 165 4.75 17.59 -29.48
CA PRO A 165 4.45 17.82 -30.89
C PRO A 165 2.96 18.16 -31.02
N ALA A 166 2.65 19.24 -31.74
CA ALA A 166 1.30 19.72 -31.97
C ALA A 166 0.43 18.58 -32.52
N ARG A 167 -0.50 18.08 -31.70
CA ARG A 167 -1.55 17.18 -32.19
C ARG A 167 -2.56 18.02 -32.99
N PRO A 168 -3.03 17.53 -34.15
CA PRO A 168 -4.12 18.18 -34.85
C PRO A 168 -5.33 18.27 -33.92
N GLU A 169 -5.97 19.44 -33.92
CA GLU A 169 -7.03 19.79 -32.99
C GLU A 169 -8.21 18.84 -33.17
N ASN A 170 -8.67 18.24 -32.07
CA ASN A 170 -9.79 17.30 -32.08
C ASN A 170 -11.07 18.04 -32.51
N GLN A 171 -11.86 17.49 -33.43
CA GLN A 171 -13.05 18.15 -34.00
C GLN A 171 -14.02 18.66 -32.93
N TYR A 172 -14.17 17.92 -31.83
CA TYR A 172 -14.99 18.31 -30.69
C TYR A 172 -14.55 19.64 -30.01
N VAL A 173 -13.25 19.96 -30.05
CA VAL A 173 -12.71 21.21 -29.48
C VAL A 173 -13.00 22.39 -30.41
N ALA A 174 -12.98 22.18 -31.72
CA ALA A 174 -13.37 23.20 -32.70
C ALA A 174 -14.87 23.52 -32.61
N ASP A 175 -15.71 22.50 -32.45
CA ASP A 175 -17.16 22.67 -32.30
C ASP A 175 -17.52 23.36 -30.98
N ALA A 176 -16.86 23.00 -29.88
CA ALA A 176 -17.04 23.69 -28.60
C ALA A 176 -16.67 25.17 -28.68
N LYS A 177 -15.58 25.52 -29.37
CA LYS A 177 -15.19 26.93 -29.60
C LYS A 177 -16.22 27.69 -30.43
N ARG A 178 -16.83 27.07 -31.44
CA ARG A 178 -17.92 27.69 -32.21
C ARG A 178 -19.11 28.02 -31.33
N VAL A 179 -19.56 27.08 -30.51
CA VAL A 179 -20.69 27.27 -29.59
C VAL A 179 -20.40 28.36 -28.56
N ILE A 180 -19.19 28.35 -27.98
CA ILE A 180 -18.76 29.35 -26.97
C ILE A 180 -18.57 30.73 -27.58
N SER A 181 -18.14 30.83 -28.85
CA SER A 181 -17.94 32.11 -29.53
C SER A 181 -19.23 32.90 -29.77
N GLY A 182 -20.41 32.32 -29.53
CA GLY A 182 -21.69 33.03 -29.47
C GLY A 182 -22.14 33.69 -30.78
N ASN A 183 -21.35 33.62 -31.85
CA ASN A 183 -21.59 34.33 -33.10
C ASN A 183 -22.90 33.91 -33.78
N GLU A 184 -23.34 32.66 -33.62
CA GLU A 184 -24.62 32.21 -34.18
C GLU A 184 -25.83 32.75 -33.42
N ILE A 185 -25.72 32.93 -32.10
CA ILE A 185 -26.81 33.48 -31.27
C ILE A 185 -26.93 34.99 -31.51
N PHE A 186 -25.81 35.71 -31.55
CA PHE A 186 -25.80 37.15 -31.83
C PHE A 186 -26.31 37.48 -33.24
N ASN A 187 -26.00 36.68 -34.25
CA ASN A 187 -26.50 36.90 -35.62
C ASN A 187 -27.99 36.56 -35.78
N LYS A 188 -28.56 35.70 -34.94
CA LYS A 188 -29.98 35.31 -35.00
C LYS A 188 -30.92 36.37 -34.41
N TYR A 189 -30.43 37.20 -33.49
CA TYR A 189 -31.21 38.27 -32.83
C TYR A 189 -30.89 39.68 -33.34
N ARG A 190 -30.07 39.80 -34.38
CA ARG A 190 -29.80 41.07 -35.07
C ARG A 190 -30.86 41.30 -36.15
N ARG A 191 -32.07 41.68 -35.73
CA ARG A 191 -33.09 42.29 -36.60
C ARG A 191 -33.13 43.78 -36.32
#